data_AF-A0A1G8DLZ3-F1
#
_entry.id   AF-A0A1G8DLZ3-F1
#
_cell.length_a   1.000
_cell.length_b   1.000
_cell.length_c   1.000
_cell.angle_alpha   90.00
_cell.angle_beta   90.00
_cell.angle_gamma   90.00
#
_symmetry.space_group_name_H-M   'P 1'
#
loop_
_entity.id
_entity.type
_entity.pdbx_description
1 polymer ?
#
loop_
_entity_poly.entity_id
_entity_poly.type
_entity_poly.pdbx_seq_one_letter_code
_entity_poly.pdbx_strand_id
1 'polypeptide(L)'
;MCFIRHDGPAGILHAVHGLDAVRTWTGVEGVTATPPGGPVGTTTALGAEIAKVRLAAPDDTRLAALIARVRAAVHVEVVEREASAA
;
A
#
# COMPACT_ATOMS: atom_id res chain seq x y z
N MET A 1 5.66 -10.93 -3.11
CA MET A 1 4.83 -9.70 -3.26
C MET A 1 4.89 -8.89 -1.97
N CYS A 2 4.85 -7.56 -2.07
CA CYS A 2 4.71 -6.66 -0.93
C CYS A 2 3.32 -6.02 -0.94
N PHE A 3 2.55 -6.22 0.14
CA PHE A 3 1.23 -5.63 0.31
C PHE A 3 1.30 -4.41 1.22
N ILE A 4 0.75 -3.29 0.74
CA ILE A 4 0.54 -2.07 1.52
C ILE A 4 -0.89 -2.10 2.03
N ARG A 5 -1.05 -1.91 3.34
CA ARG A 5 -2.33 -1.89 4.05
C ARG A 5 -2.34 -0.68 4.98
N HIS A 6 -3.52 -0.30 5.45
CA HIS A 6 -3.66 0.75 6.44
C HIS A 6 -3.89 0.15 7.82
N ASP A 7 -2.93 0.35 8.73
CA ASP A 7 -2.97 -0.16 10.12
C ASP A 7 -3.92 0.60 11.05
N GLY A 8 -4.50 1.72 10.59
CA GLY A 8 -5.43 2.54 11.36
C GLY A 8 -6.91 2.17 11.18
N PRO A 9 -7.83 3.05 11.62
CA PRO A 9 -9.27 2.83 11.50
C PRO A 9 -9.73 2.75 10.04
N ALA A 10 -10.86 2.08 9.81
CA ALA A 10 -11.47 2.04 8.50
C ALA A 10 -11.88 3.46 8.05
N GLY A 11 -11.80 3.72 6.75
CA GLY A 11 -12.08 5.05 6.21
C GLY A 11 -12.15 5.08 4.70
N ILE A 12 -11.93 6.26 4.13
CA ILE A 12 -11.83 6.47 2.68
C ILE A 12 -10.37 6.74 2.33
N LEU A 13 -9.88 6.07 1.29
CA LEU A 13 -8.56 6.32 0.75
C LEU A 13 -8.49 7.74 0.19
N HIS A 14 -7.71 8.63 0.80
CA HIS A 14 -7.48 9.97 0.28
C HIS A 14 -6.36 9.96 -0.75
N ALA A 15 -5.21 9.40 -0.40
CA ALA A 15 -4.05 9.35 -1.29
C ALA A 15 -3.10 8.20 -0.93
N VAL A 16 -2.29 7.79 -1.92
CA VAL A 16 -1.14 6.93 -1.72
C VAL A 16 0.08 7.60 -2.34
N HIS A 17 1.07 7.94 -1.52
CA HIS A 17 2.28 8.63 -1.94
C HIS A 17 3.43 7.65 -2.16
N GLY A 18 4.39 8.05 -2.99
CA GLY A 18 5.64 7.32 -3.21
C GLY A 18 5.56 6.16 -4.22
N LEU A 19 4.37 5.73 -4.63
CA LEU A 19 4.22 4.61 -5.58
C LEU A 19 4.87 4.87 -6.94
N ASP A 20 4.80 6.10 -7.45
CA ASP A 20 5.41 6.43 -8.74
C ASP A 20 6.93 6.34 -8.72
N ALA A 21 7.56 6.74 -7.60
CA ALA A 21 8.99 6.55 -7.40
C ALA A 21 9.33 5.05 -7.26
N VAL A 22 8.51 4.28 -6.52
CA VAL A 22 8.71 2.83 -6.36
C VAL A 22 8.64 2.10 -7.70
N ARG A 23 7.76 2.51 -8.63
CA ARG A 23 7.65 1.89 -9.97
C ARG A 23 8.96 1.89 -10.75
N THR A 24 9.88 2.82 -10.48
CA THR A 24 11.15 2.94 -11.21
C THR A 24 12.31 2.22 -10.54
N TRP A 25 12.09 1.57 -9.39
CA TRP A 25 13.17 0.91 -8.65
C TRP A 25 13.55 -0.44 -9.27
N THR A 26 14.85 -0.74 -9.28
CA THR A 26 15.35 -2.06 -9.64
C THR A 26 14.73 -3.14 -8.76
N GLY A 27 14.23 -4.21 -9.39
CA GLY A 27 13.55 -5.31 -8.71
C GLY A 27 12.04 -5.10 -8.54
N VAL A 28 11.46 -3.98 -8.99
CA VAL A 28 10.01 -3.79 -9.03
C VAL A 28 9.47 -4.19 -10.41
N GLU A 29 8.58 -5.18 -10.43
CA GLU A 29 8.00 -5.74 -11.67
C GLU A 29 6.57 -5.23 -11.95
N GLY A 30 5.98 -4.54 -11.00
CA GLY A 30 4.64 -3.99 -11.15
C GLY A 30 4.08 -3.45 -9.86
N VAL A 31 3.28 -2.39 -9.99
CA VAL A 31 2.56 -1.75 -8.89
C VAL A 31 1.11 -1.61 -9.30
N THR A 32 0.21 -2.17 -8.49
CA THR A 32 -1.24 -1.93 -8.57
C THR A 32 -1.71 -1.29 -7.28
N ALA A 33 -2.65 -0.36 -7.37
CA ALA A 33 -3.19 0.34 -6.20
C ALA A 33 -4.68 0.62 -6.38
N THR A 34 -5.39 0.64 -5.27
CA THR A 34 -6.77 1.11 -5.18
C THR A 34 -6.80 2.61 -5.49
N PRO A 35 -7.72 3.09 -6.34
CA PRO A 35 -7.84 4.51 -6.62
C PRO A 35 -8.34 5.28 -5.38
N PRO A 36 -7.92 6.55 -5.21
CA PRO A 36 -8.52 7.46 -4.23
C PRO A 36 -10.06 7.49 -4.29
N GLY A 37 -10.69 7.68 -3.14
CA GLY A 37 -12.14 7.68 -2.96
C GLY A 37 -12.75 6.31 -2.64
N GLY A 38 -12.00 5.22 -2.77
CA GLY A 38 -12.44 3.89 -2.38
C GLY A 38 -12.45 3.65 -0.86
N PRO A 39 -13.32 2.76 -0.35
CA PRO A 39 -13.29 2.38 1.06
C PRO A 39 -12.02 1.58 1.39
N VAL A 40 -11.46 1.83 2.57
CA VAL A 40 -10.34 1.08 3.15
C VAL A 40 -10.81 0.43 4.44
N GLY A 41 -10.69 -0.89 4.51
CA GLY A 41 -10.99 -1.66 5.71
C GLY A 41 -9.82 -1.72 6.68
N THR A 42 -10.06 -2.30 7.86
CA THR A 42 -9.00 -2.62 8.83
C THR A 42 -8.12 -3.76 8.30
N THR A 43 -6.85 -3.82 8.73
CA THR A 43 -5.86 -4.80 8.24
C THR A 43 -6.19 -6.27 8.49
N THR A 44 -7.18 -6.53 9.35
CA THR A 44 -7.73 -7.85 9.64
C THR A 44 -8.62 -8.40 8.53
N ALA A 45 -9.10 -7.55 7.61
CA ALA A 45 -9.93 -7.99 6.49
C ALA A 45 -9.07 -8.52 5.33
N LEU A 46 -9.42 -9.71 4.82
CA LEU A 46 -8.88 -10.21 3.56
C LEU A 46 -9.28 -9.25 2.42
N GLY A 47 -8.36 -8.94 1.52
CA GLY A 47 -8.59 -7.98 0.43
C GLY A 47 -8.45 -6.51 0.83
N ALA A 48 -8.07 -6.19 2.07
CA ALA A 48 -7.84 -4.81 2.52
C ALA A 48 -6.48 -4.21 2.07
N GLU A 49 -5.79 -4.85 1.12
CA GLU A 49 -4.60 -4.25 0.52
C GLU A 49 -4.94 -3.05 -0.37
N ILE A 50 -4.26 -1.95 -0.08
CA ILE A 50 -4.39 -0.68 -0.78
C ILE A 50 -3.48 -0.66 -2.00
N ALA A 51 -2.31 -1.28 -1.89
CA ALA A 51 -1.41 -1.49 -3.02
C ALA A 51 -0.72 -2.84 -2.97
N LYS A 52 -0.42 -3.36 -4.16
CA LYS A 52 0.36 -4.58 -4.38
C LYS A 52 1.59 -4.21 -5.19
N VAL A 53 2.77 -4.51 -4.65
CA VAL A 53 4.04 -4.35 -5.35
C VAL A 53 4.61 -5.73 -5.63
N ARG A 54 4.78 -6.07 -6.90
CA ARG A 54 5.48 -7.28 -7.34
C ARG A 54 6.98 -6.99 -7.37
N LEU A 55 7.73 -7.86 -6.71
CA LEU A 55 9.15 -7.68 -6.45
C LEU A 55 9.90 -8.95 -6.87
N ALA A 56 11.05 -8.77 -7.47
CA ALA A 56 12.03 -9.80 -7.74
C ALA A 56 13.41 -9.37 -7.24
N ALA A 57 14.11 -10.31 -6.63
CA ALA A 57 15.48 -10.13 -6.19
C ALA A 57 16.26 -11.45 -6.31
N PRO A 58 17.60 -11.41 -6.34
CA PRO A 58 18.43 -12.61 -6.49
C PRO A 58 18.38 -13.59 -5.32
N ASP A 59 18.02 -13.10 -4.14
CA ASP A 59 18.00 -13.86 -2.89
C ASP A 59 17.03 -13.24 -1.89
N ASP A 60 16.71 -14.00 -0.84
CA ASP A 60 15.75 -13.62 0.19
C ASP A 60 16.20 -12.40 1.00
N THR A 61 17.51 -12.19 1.18
CA THR A 61 18.05 -11.06 1.94
C THR A 61 17.80 -9.76 1.19
N ARG A 62 18.10 -9.73 -0.12
CA ARG A 62 17.82 -8.61 -1.00
C ARG A 62 16.33 -8.38 -1.18
N LEU A 63 15.54 -9.44 -1.25
CA LEU A 63 14.08 -9.33 -1.31
C LEU A 63 13.52 -8.68 -0.04
N ALA A 64 13.98 -9.11 1.14
CA ALA A 64 13.57 -8.54 2.43
C ALA A 64 13.95 -7.06 2.54
N ALA A 65 15.17 -6.69 2.13
CA ALA A 65 15.61 -5.30 2.10
C ALA A 65 14.76 -4.44 1.14
N LEU A 66 14.42 -4.97 -0.04
CA LEU A 66 13.57 -4.29 -1.00
C LEU A 66 12.13 -4.11 -0.46
N ILE A 67 11.58 -5.13 0.21
CA ILE A 67 10.27 -5.03 0.89
C ILE A 67 10.30 -3.93 1.95
N ALA A 68 11.31 -3.92 2.82
CA ALA A 68 11.43 -2.92 3.87
C ALA A 68 11.54 -1.50 3.29
N ARG A 69 12.33 -1.34 2.22
CA ARG A 69 12.48 -0.06 1.53
C ARG A 69 11.17 0.43 0.90
N VAL A 70 10.39 -0.46 0.28
CA VAL A 70 9.07 -0.12 -0.27
C VAL A 70 8.12 0.32 0.84
N ARG A 71 8.07 -0.41 1.96
CA ARG A 71 7.23 -0.03 3.11
C ARG A 71 7.60 1.33 3.70
N ALA A 72 8.88 1.66 3.73
CA ALA A 72 9.35 2.95 4.23
C ALA A 72 9.04 4.13 3.28
N ALA A 73 8.90 3.88 1.98
CA ALA A 73 8.69 4.93 0.99
C ALA A 73 7.21 5.18 0.64
N VAL A 74 6.32 4.23 0.93
CA VAL A 74 4.90 4.36 0.62
C VAL A 74 4.15 4.87 1.84
N HIS A 75 3.50 6.02 1.69
CA HIS A 75 2.62 6.59 2.70
C HIS A 75 1.17 6.52 2.22
N VAL A 76 0.26 6.14 3.12
CA VAL A 76 -1.17 6.02 2.84
C VAL A 76 -1.90 7.03 3.72
N GLU A 77 -2.66 7.92 3.09
CA GLU A 77 -3.59 8.80 3.77
C GLU A 77 -5.00 8.24 3.68
N VAL A 78 -5.59 7.97 4.85
CA VAL A 78 -6.98 7.57 4.99
C VAL A 78 -7.68 8.62 5.83
N VAL A 79 -8.81 9.12 5.33
CA VAL A 79 -9.69 10.00 6.10
C VAL A 79 -10.79 9.15 6.71
N GLU A 80 -11.09 9.38 7.99
CA GLU A 80 -12.22 8.72 8.64
C GLU A 80 -13.50 9.06 7.86
N ARG A 81 -14.38 8.07 7.67
CA ARG A 81 -15.74 8.41 7.25
C ARG A 81 -16.32 9.24 8.40
N GLU A 82 -16.64 10.51 8.14
CA GLU A 82 -17.61 11.18 8.99
C GLU A 82 -18.79 10.23 9.13
N ALA A 83 -19.13 9.87 10.37
CA ALA A 83 -20.34 9.13 10.63
C ALA A 83 -21.46 10.00 10.07
N SER A 84 -21.97 9.64 8.89
CA SER A 84 -23.09 10.32 8.27
C SER A 84 -24.24 10.22 9.27
N ALA A 85 -24.42 11.27 10.07
CA ALA A 85 -25.58 11.48 10.89
C ALA A 85 -26.72 11.82 9.94
N ALA A 86 -27.45 10.80 9.50
CA ALA A 86 -28.78 10.91 8.90
C ALA A 86 -29.51 9.58 9.05
#